data_AF-A0A6A3PES7-F1
#
_entry.id   AF-A0A6A3PES7-F1
#
_cell.length_a   1.000
_cell.length_b   1.000
_cell.length_c   1.000
_cell.angle_alpha   90.00
_cell.angle_beta   90.00
_cell.angle_gamma   90.00
#
_symmetry.space_group_name_H-M   'P 1'
#
loop_
_entity.id
_entity.type
_entity.pdbx_description
1 polymer ?
#
loop_
_entity_poly.entity_id
_entity_poly.type
_entity_poly.pdbx_seq_one_letter_code
_entity_poly.pdbx_strand_id
1 'polypeptide(L)'
;MRNFSTKVDLPHIPENPEYSDLTESLTVLHIFAKEFFDSITREFVEAAKEFCETLNDFAPWSSREVHILAFWFSNVFAAYRLAVVNDLRTGSVSRFKIQLKFSMQDAELTGLLFKASRGHARQAASSRADPAHRALARTHPGDGSTNAQPGNQQRRRDKKVPAEVSAQVP
;
A
#
# COMPACT_ATOMS: atom_id res chain seq x y z
N MET A 1 -2.43 27.68 -17.36
CA MET A 1 -1.71 27.15 -16.18
C MET A 1 -1.59 25.64 -16.31
N ARG A 2 -0.38 25.07 -16.26
CA ARG A 2 -0.07 23.65 -16.51
C ARG A 2 0.44 22.96 -15.24
N ASN A 3 -0.34 22.89 -14.17
CA ASN A 3 0.09 22.26 -12.90
C ASN A 3 -0.67 20.96 -12.57
N PHE A 4 -1.01 20.18 -13.60
CA PHE A 4 -1.40 18.76 -13.47
C PHE A 4 -0.68 17.89 -14.51
N SER A 5 0.46 18.35 -15.04
CA SER A 5 1.24 17.60 -16.03
C SER A 5 1.77 16.32 -15.43
N THR A 6 1.52 15.16 -16.05
CA THR A 6 2.05 13.83 -15.65
C THR A 6 3.57 13.76 -15.49
N LYS A 7 4.31 14.81 -15.90
CA LYS A 7 5.75 14.96 -15.74
C LYS A 7 6.18 15.41 -14.34
N VAL A 8 5.24 15.84 -13.50
CA VAL A 8 5.51 16.17 -12.10
C VAL A 8 5.20 14.93 -11.26
N ASP A 9 6.24 14.36 -10.65
CA ASP A 9 6.09 13.22 -9.76
C ASP A 9 5.14 13.57 -8.60
N LEU A 10 4.43 12.56 -8.10
CA LEU A 10 3.60 12.74 -6.92
C LEU A 10 4.51 13.01 -5.72
N PRO A 11 4.11 13.88 -4.79
CA PRO A 11 4.87 14.11 -3.57
C PRO A 11 5.05 12.80 -2.81
N HIS A 12 6.22 12.64 -2.18
CA HIS A 12 6.48 11.48 -1.33
C HIS A 12 5.58 11.55 -0.10
N ILE A 13 4.92 10.44 0.23
CA ILE A 13 4.17 10.28 1.48
C ILE A 13 5.16 10.27 2.66
N PRO A 14 4.98 11.09 3.71
CA PRO A 14 5.85 11.08 4.89
C PRO A 14 6.00 9.68 5.50
N GLU A 15 7.11 9.41 6.21
CA GLU A 15 7.33 8.10 6.87
C GLU A 15 6.32 7.79 7.99
N ASN A 16 5.77 8.83 8.63
CA ASN A 16 4.77 8.71 9.68
C ASN A 16 3.64 9.74 9.45
N PRO A 17 2.79 9.52 8.43
CA PRO A 17 1.68 10.41 8.16
C PRO A 17 0.63 10.23 9.24
N GLU A 18 0.13 11.36 9.73
CA GLU A 18 -1.05 11.43 10.57
C GLU A 18 -2.29 11.73 9.72
N TYR A 19 -3.46 11.41 10.27
CA TYR A 19 -4.71 11.68 9.57
C TYR A 19 -4.97 13.19 9.40
N SER A 20 -4.49 13.98 10.35
CA SER A 20 -4.43 15.45 10.30
C SER A 20 -3.67 15.94 9.07
N ASP A 21 -2.51 15.35 8.76
CA ASP A 21 -1.70 15.73 7.59
C ASP A 21 -2.48 15.57 6.28
N LEU A 22 -3.25 14.48 6.16
CA LEU A 22 -4.09 14.21 5.00
C LEU A 22 -5.21 15.26 4.87
N THR A 23 -5.86 15.58 5.98
CA THR A 23 -6.94 16.58 6.04
C THR A 23 -6.43 17.98 5.70
N GLU A 24 -5.27 18.37 6.25
CA GLU A 24 -4.62 19.64 5.99
C GLU A 24 -4.19 19.75 4.51
N SER A 25 -3.55 18.70 3.99
CA SER A 25 -3.10 18.66 2.59
C SER A 25 -4.26 18.84 1.61
N LEU A 26 -5.38 18.16 1.84
CA LEU A 26 -6.58 18.31 0.99
C LEU A 26 -7.24 19.67 1.16
N THR A 27 -7.19 20.26 2.35
CA THR A 27 -7.70 21.62 2.60
C THR A 27 -6.88 22.66 1.84
N VAL A 28 -5.56 22.61 1.92
CA VAL A 28 -4.65 23.50 1.19
C VAL A 28 -4.86 23.34 -0.32
N LEU A 29 -4.96 22.10 -0.80
CA LEU A 29 -5.20 21.84 -2.22
C LEU A 29 -6.56 22.37 -2.69
N HIS A 30 -7.61 22.26 -1.87
CA HIS A 30 -8.93 22.79 -2.19
C HIS A 30 -8.92 24.32 -2.28
N ILE A 31 -8.26 25.02 -1.35
CA ILE A 31 -8.08 26.48 -1.40
C ILE A 31 -7.39 26.88 -2.71
N PHE A 32 -6.26 26.24 -3.02
CA PHE A 32 -5.53 26.47 -4.26
C PHE A 32 -6.40 26.18 -5.50
N ALA A 33 -7.18 25.10 -5.48
CA ALA A 33 -8.01 24.72 -6.62
C ALA A 33 -9.10 25.74 -6.94
N LYS A 34 -9.70 26.34 -5.92
CA LYS A 34 -10.72 27.39 -6.06
C LYS A 34 -10.19 28.63 -6.77
N GLU A 35 -8.91 28.94 -6.59
CA GLU A 35 -8.29 30.10 -7.25
C GLU A 35 -7.85 29.77 -8.69
N PHE A 36 -7.24 28.62 -8.93
CA PHE A 36 -6.45 28.40 -10.15
C PHE A 36 -7.01 27.38 -11.15
N PHE A 37 -7.94 26.51 -10.75
CA PHE A 37 -8.43 25.42 -11.63
C PHE A 37 -9.80 25.68 -12.24
N ASP A 38 -10.19 24.88 -13.24
CA ASP A 38 -11.52 24.91 -13.85
C ASP A 38 -12.59 24.27 -12.94
N SER A 39 -13.87 24.50 -13.23
CA SER A 39 -14.99 24.06 -12.38
C SER A 39 -14.97 22.56 -12.10
N ILE A 40 -14.71 21.73 -13.11
CA ILE A 40 -14.73 20.26 -12.96
C ILE A 40 -13.58 19.79 -12.07
N THR A 41 -12.44 20.47 -12.11
CA THR A 41 -11.32 20.17 -11.21
C THR A 41 -11.56 20.68 -9.80
N ARG A 42 -12.24 21.81 -9.63
CA ARG A 42 -12.66 22.30 -8.31
C ARG A 42 -13.61 21.30 -7.64
N GLU A 43 -14.64 20.86 -8.34
CA GLU A 43 -15.62 19.87 -7.87
C GLU A 43 -14.95 18.55 -7.47
N PHE A 44 -13.97 18.08 -8.26
CA PHE A 44 -13.21 16.88 -7.93
C PHE A 44 -12.41 17.03 -6.62
N VAL A 45 -11.71 18.15 -6.43
CA VAL A 45 -10.91 18.40 -5.22
C VAL A 45 -11.81 18.61 -4.00
N GLU A 46 -12.94 19.29 -4.18
CA GLU A 46 -13.97 19.45 -3.14
C GLU A 46 -14.51 18.10 -2.69
N ALA A 47 -14.92 17.23 -3.61
CA ALA A 47 -15.36 15.88 -3.27
C ALA A 47 -14.29 15.04 -2.57
N ALA A 48 -13.02 15.20 -2.95
CA ALA A 48 -11.90 14.53 -2.27
C ALA A 48 -11.79 14.99 -0.80
N LYS A 49 -11.92 16.29 -0.56
CA LYS A 49 -11.88 16.90 0.77
C LYS A 49 -13.08 16.44 1.61
N GLU A 50 -14.30 16.54 1.09
CA GLU A 50 -15.53 16.10 1.78
C GLU A 50 -15.49 14.61 2.14
N PHE A 51 -14.95 13.79 1.24
CA PHE A 51 -14.76 12.37 1.53
C PHE A 51 -13.73 12.13 2.63
N CYS A 52 -12.63 12.89 2.66
CA CYS A 52 -11.69 12.84 3.78
C CYS A 52 -12.32 13.32 5.10
N GLU A 53 -13.24 14.28 5.07
CA GLU A 53 -13.98 14.68 6.27
C GLU A 53 -14.91 13.55 6.73
N THR A 54 -15.60 12.89 5.79
CA THR A 54 -16.47 11.73 6.06
C THR A 54 -15.69 10.53 6.63
N LEU A 55 -14.45 10.32 6.17
CA LEU A 55 -13.57 9.27 6.69
C LEU A 55 -13.26 9.47 8.19
N ASN A 56 -13.39 10.68 8.73
CA ASN A 56 -13.17 10.93 10.16
C ASN A 56 -14.19 10.19 11.05
N ASP A 57 -15.38 9.89 10.52
CA ASP A 57 -16.42 9.14 11.24
C ASP A 57 -16.03 7.67 11.50
N PHE A 58 -15.00 7.17 10.81
CA PHE A 58 -14.48 5.81 10.95
C PHE A 58 -13.22 5.73 11.82
N ALA A 59 -12.80 6.85 12.41
CA ALA A 59 -11.70 6.89 13.37
C ALA A 59 -11.98 6.00 14.61
N PRO A 60 -10.94 5.53 15.33
CA PRO A 60 -9.53 5.85 15.16
C PRO A 60 -8.85 5.08 14.02
N TRP A 61 -8.01 5.78 13.26
CA TRP A 61 -7.18 5.21 12.20
C TRP A 61 -5.81 4.80 12.73
N SER A 62 -5.34 3.61 12.39
CA SER A 62 -3.95 3.21 12.65
C SER A 62 -2.98 3.89 11.68
N SER A 63 -1.72 4.07 12.08
CA SER A 63 -0.67 4.64 11.21
C SER A 63 -0.55 3.92 9.85
N ARG A 64 -0.75 2.59 9.83
CA ARG A 64 -0.76 1.80 8.59
C ARG A 64 -1.96 2.13 7.70
N GLU A 65 -3.14 2.32 8.28
CA GLU A 65 -4.33 2.69 7.52
C GLU A 65 -4.18 4.10 6.96
N VAL A 66 -3.63 5.05 7.72
CA VAL A 66 -3.34 6.41 7.23
C VAL A 66 -2.39 6.37 6.03
N HIS A 67 -1.33 5.57 6.07
CA HIS A 67 -0.46 5.37 4.91
C HIS A 67 -1.21 4.84 3.68
N ILE A 68 -2.13 3.89 3.89
CA ILE A 68 -2.94 3.31 2.81
C ILE A 68 -3.89 4.36 2.23
N LEU A 69 -4.52 5.17 3.07
CA LEU A 69 -5.38 6.27 2.64
C LEU A 69 -4.58 7.28 1.83
N ALA A 70 -3.43 7.74 2.32
CA ALA A 70 -2.55 8.66 1.60
C ALA A 70 -2.10 8.11 0.24
N PHE A 71 -1.73 6.83 0.19
CA PHE A 71 -1.39 6.13 -1.05
C PHE A 71 -2.58 6.08 -2.03
N TRP A 72 -3.75 5.69 -1.53
CA TRP A 72 -4.94 5.59 -2.35
C TRP A 72 -5.37 6.95 -2.90
N PHE A 73 -5.41 8.00 -2.08
CA PHE A 73 -5.68 9.37 -2.54
C PHE A 73 -4.69 9.78 -3.63
N SER A 74 -3.38 9.55 -3.42
CA SER A 74 -2.36 9.85 -4.43
C SER A 74 -2.64 9.18 -5.78
N ASN A 75 -3.07 7.92 -5.78
CA ASN A 75 -3.45 7.21 -6.99
C ASN A 75 -4.73 7.75 -7.64
N VAL A 76 -5.74 8.13 -6.86
CA VAL A 76 -6.97 8.75 -7.40
C VAL A 76 -6.63 10.08 -8.08
N PHE A 77 -5.79 10.92 -7.48
CA PHE A 77 -5.32 12.16 -8.08
C PHE A 77 -4.47 11.91 -9.34
N ALA A 78 -3.64 10.87 -9.35
CA ALA A 78 -2.88 10.46 -10.54
C ALA A 78 -3.80 10.03 -11.69
N ALA A 79 -4.81 9.21 -11.40
CA ALA A 79 -5.81 8.78 -12.37
C ALA A 79 -6.61 9.97 -12.92
N TYR A 80 -6.98 10.93 -12.06
CA TYR A 80 -7.65 12.15 -12.50
C TYR A 80 -6.77 12.97 -13.46
N ARG A 81 -5.48 13.14 -13.14
CA ARG A 81 -4.51 13.84 -14.01
C ARG A 81 -4.40 13.18 -15.38
N LEU A 82 -4.34 11.86 -15.42
CA LEU A 82 -4.33 11.11 -16.69
C LEU A 82 -5.63 11.30 -17.47
N ALA A 83 -6.77 11.28 -16.79
CA ALA A 83 -8.07 11.53 -17.41
C ALA A 83 -8.17 12.95 -18.01
N VAL A 84 -7.66 13.97 -17.31
CA VAL A 84 -7.57 15.35 -17.84
C VAL A 84 -6.76 15.39 -19.13
N VAL A 85 -5.58 14.78 -19.17
CA VAL A 85 -4.74 14.74 -20.38
C VAL A 85 -5.45 14.03 -21.52
N ASN A 86 -6.15 12.93 -21.24
CA ASN A 86 -6.91 12.22 -22.25
C ASN A 86 -8.09 13.05 -22.78
N ASP A 87 -8.89 13.63 -21.89
CA ASP A 87 -10.04 14.48 -22.23
C ASP A 87 -9.62 15.66 -23.11
N LEU A 88 -8.49 16.32 -22.79
CA LEU A 88 -7.94 17.39 -23.63
C LEU A 88 -7.50 16.90 -25.02
N ARG A 89 -7.03 15.65 -25.14
CA ARG A 89 -6.57 15.07 -26.41
C ARG A 89 -7.74 14.62 -27.30
N THR A 90 -8.80 14.08 -26.72
CA THR A 90 -9.91 13.45 -27.44
C THR A 90 -11.18 14.30 -27.50
N GLY A 91 -11.25 15.37 -26.71
CA GLY A 91 -12.49 16.13 -26.51
C GLY A 91 -13.54 15.39 -25.66
N SER A 92 -13.17 14.29 -25.00
CA SER A 92 -14.07 13.58 -24.08
C SER A 92 -14.21 14.32 -22.76
N VAL A 93 -15.24 13.95 -21.99
CA VAL A 93 -15.41 14.39 -20.60
C VAL A 93 -15.55 13.14 -19.75
N SER A 94 -14.42 12.49 -19.45
CA SER A 94 -14.37 11.21 -18.72
C SER A 94 -13.86 11.37 -17.29
N ARG A 95 -13.14 12.47 -16.99
CA ARG A 95 -12.53 12.75 -15.68
C ARG A 95 -13.51 12.78 -14.50
N PHE A 96 -14.78 13.12 -14.75
CA PHE A 96 -15.82 13.11 -13.70
C PHE A 96 -16.03 11.71 -13.09
N LYS A 97 -15.78 10.63 -13.85
CA LYS A 97 -15.96 9.26 -13.36
C LYS A 97 -14.98 8.91 -12.24
N ILE A 98 -13.83 9.58 -12.19
CA ILE A 98 -12.81 9.35 -11.15
C ILE A 98 -13.32 9.84 -9.79
N GLN A 99 -14.18 10.87 -9.76
CA GLN A 99 -14.80 11.36 -8.53
C GLN A 99 -15.66 10.30 -7.83
N LEU A 100 -16.24 9.36 -8.59
CA LEU A 100 -17.03 8.25 -8.03
C LEU A 100 -16.22 7.31 -7.13
N LYS A 101 -14.88 7.38 -7.19
CA LYS A 101 -14.01 6.62 -6.29
C LYS A 101 -14.06 7.13 -4.85
N PHE A 102 -14.50 8.36 -4.60
CA PHE A 102 -14.65 8.93 -3.26
C PHE A 102 -15.86 8.33 -2.53
N SER A 103 -15.75 7.05 -2.19
CA SER A 103 -16.78 6.28 -1.53
C SER A 103 -16.15 5.13 -0.74
N MET A 104 -16.72 4.84 0.44
CA MET A 104 -16.36 3.64 1.21
C MET A 104 -16.75 2.34 0.52
N GLN A 105 -17.51 2.41 -0.58
CA GLN A 105 -17.85 1.26 -1.43
C GLN A 105 -16.87 1.08 -2.59
N ASP A 106 -15.86 1.94 -2.74
CA ASP A 106 -14.81 1.75 -3.74
C ASP A 106 -14.04 0.45 -3.45
N ALA A 107 -14.05 -0.46 -4.43
CA ALA A 107 -13.48 -1.79 -4.30
C ALA A 107 -11.95 -1.78 -4.10
N GLU A 108 -11.28 -0.75 -4.62
CA GLU A 108 -9.83 -0.60 -4.47
C GLU A 108 -9.49 -0.17 -3.03
N LEU A 109 -10.17 0.86 -2.51
CA LEU A 109 -10.00 1.33 -1.14
C LEU A 109 -10.29 0.22 -0.13
N THR A 110 -11.48 -0.39 -0.22
CA THR A 110 -11.89 -1.48 0.67
C THR A 110 -10.95 -2.68 0.58
N GLY A 111 -10.51 -3.03 -0.63
CA GLY A 111 -9.53 -4.10 -0.85
C GLY A 111 -8.17 -3.82 -0.22
N LEU A 112 -7.68 -2.57 -0.26
CA LEU A 112 -6.43 -2.16 0.37
C LEU A 112 -6.51 -2.22 1.91
N LEU A 113 -7.57 -1.65 2.49
CA LEU A 113 -7.81 -1.67 3.93
C LEU A 113 -7.97 -3.12 4.45
N PHE A 114 -8.74 -3.95 3.73
CA PHE A 114 -8.92 -5.36 4.10
C PHE A 114 -7.62 -6.18 4.03
N LYS A 115 -6.76 -5.94 3.02
CA LYS A 115 -5.45 -6.61 2.94
C LYS A 115 -4.56 -6.23 4.11
N ALA A 116 -4.62 -4.98 4.57
CA ALA A 116 -3.85 -4.50 5.70
C ALA A 116 -4.27 -5.13 7.02
N SER A 117 -5.58 -5.27 7.25
CA SER A 117 -6.12 -5.91 8.46
C SER A 117 -5.71 -7.39 8.54
N ARG A 118 -5.71 -8.13 7.42
CA ARG A 118 -5.25 -9.54 7.40
C ARG A 118 -3.74 -9.72 7.64
N GLY A 119 -2.92 -8.75 7.21
CA GLY A 119 -1.49 -8.75 7.51
C GLY A 119 -1.24 -8.74 9.02
N HIS A 120 -2.07 -7.99 9.75
CA HIS A 120 -2.05 -7.92 11.20
C HIS A 120 -2.48 -9.25 11.85
N ALA A 121 -3.54 -9.89 11.34
CA ALA A 121 -4.02 -11.18 11.86
C ALA A 121 -2.96 -12.29 11.70
N ARG A 122 -2.24 -12.32 10.58
CA ARG A 122 -1.16 -13.30 10.33
C ARG A 122 0.08 -13.07 11.18
N GLN A 123 0.51 -11.82 11.36
CA GLN A 123 1.64 -11.49 12.24
C GLN A 123 1.32 -11.74 13.72
N ALA A 124 0.12 -11.39 14.16
CA ALA A 124 -0.36 -11.68 15.52
C ALA A 124 -0.49 -13.19 15.80
N ALA A 125 -0.91 -13.99 14.81
CA ALA A 125 -0.94 -15.45 14.94
C ALA A 125 0.47 -16.05 15.01
N SER A 126 1.43 -15.54 14.23
CA SER A 126 2.82 -16.02 14.25
C SER A 126 3.59 -15.66 15.53
N SER A 127 3.23 -14.56 16.19
CA SER A 127 3.85 -14.13 17.46
C SER A 127 3.23 -14.79 18.69
N ARG A 128 2.06 -15.43 18.56
CA ARG A 128 1.46 -16.29 19.59
C ARG A 128 1.93 -17.75 19.54
N ALA A 129 2.56 -18.17 18.45
CA ALA A 129 3.21 -19.47 18.35
C ALA A 129 4.67 -19.33 18.85
N ASP A 130 4.94 -19.87 20.03
CA ASP A 130 6.25 -20.04 20.72
C ASP A 130 6.88 -18.85 21.46
N PRO A 131 6.92 -18.97 22.81
CA PRO A 131 8.22 -19.14 23.47
C PRO A 131 8.18 -20.23 24.56
N ALA A 132 7.84 -21.48 24.24
CA ALA A 132 7.76 -22.55 25.25
C ALA A 132 8.66 -23.77 24.99
N HIS A 133 9.67 -23.68 24.12
CA HIS A 133 10.55 -24.83 23.84
C HIS A 133 12.07 -24.59 23.90
N ARG A 134 12.54 -23.45 24.43
CA ARG A 134 14.00 -23.18 24.58
C ARG A 134 14.52 -23.20 26.01
N ALA A 135 13.88 -23.94 26.91
CA ALA A 135 14.39 -24.19 28.24
C ALA A 135 14.20 -25.68 28.56
N LEU A 136 15.19 -26.51 28.22
CA LEU A 136 15.49 -27.83 28.80
C LEU A 136 16.60 -28.52 27.95
N ALA A 137 17.80 -27.94 27.95
CA ALA A 137 18.99 -28.64 27.45
C ALA A 137 20.27 -28.04 28.06
N ARG A 138 20.32 -27.86 29.38
CA ARG A 138 21.56 -27.63 30.11
C ARG A 138 21.44 -28.16 31.52
N THR A 139 21.84 -29.42 31.69
CA THR A 139 22.37 -30.00 32.94
C THR A 139 22.83 -31.43 32.62
N HIS A 140 24.14 -31.66 32.53
CA HIS A 140 24.88 -32.69 33.29
C HIS A 140 26.37 -32.73 32.85
N PRO A 141 27.32 -32.85 33.81
CA PRO A 141 28.73 -33.13 33.54
C PRO A 141 29.03 -34.65 33.66
N GLY A 142 30.08 -35.14 33.00
CA GLY A 142 30.61 -36.49 33.24
C GLY A 142 31.34 -37.12 32.05
N ASP A 143 32.59 -37.50 32.30
CA ASP A 143 33.61 -38.07 31.41
C ASP A 143 33.25 -39.33 30.61
N GLY A 144 34.02 -39.59 29.54
CA GLY A 144 34.21 -40.96 29.02
C GLY A 144 34.53 -41.07 27.53
N SER A 145 35.73 -41.53 27.21
CA SER A 145 36.33 -41.59 25.87
C SER A 145 36.04 -42.90 25.11
N THR A 146 36.23 -42.83 23.78
CA THR A 146 36.55 -43.89 22.78
C THR A 146 35.43 -44.66 22.03
N ASN A 147 35.46 -44.43 20.70
CA ASN A 147 35.69 -45.39 19.60
C ASN A 147 34.57 -45.75 18.60
N ALA A 148 35.00 -45.75 17.33
CA ALA A 148 34.58 -46.54 16.16
C ALA A 148 33.32 -46.15 15.35
N GLN A 149 33.57 -45.55 14.17
CA GLN A 149 32.83 -45.73 12.89
C GLN A 149 33.15 -47.14 12.29
N PRO A 150 32.46 -47.69 11.26
CA PRO A 150 31.85 -47.00 10.10
C PRO A 150 30.57 -47.61 9.44
N GLY A 151 30.00 -46.88 8.47
CA GLY A 151 29.05 -47.36 7.42
C GLY A 151 27.58 -47.19 7.80
N ASN A 152 26.66 -46.68 6.97
CA ASN A 152 26.51 -46.87 5.54
C ASN A 152 25.61 -45.78 4.90
N GLN A 153 25.65 -45.73 3.58
CA GLN A 153 25.01 -44.81 2.63
C GLN A 153 23.47 -44.71 2.76
N GLN A 154 22.89 -43.52 2.54
CA GLN A 154 21.77 -43.35 1.57
C GLN A 154 21.50 -41.86 1.21
N ARG A 155 22.08 -41.44 0.09
CA ARG A 155 21.45 -40.75 -1.06
C ARG A 155 20.40 -39.62 -0.81
N ARG A 156 20.78 -38.43 -1.33
CA ARG A 156 20.10 -37.65 -2.42
C ARG A 156 18.70 -37.05 -2.08
N ARG A 157 18.38 -35.77 -2.34
CA ARG A 157 18.75 -34.88 -3.45
C ARG A 157 18.63 -33.40 -3.05
N ASP A 158 19.69 -32.64 -3.30
CA ASP A 158 19.61 -31.27 -3.79
C ASP A 158 18.84 -31.22 -5.11
N LYS A 159 17.94 -30.26 -5.28
CA LYS A 159 17.52 -29.79 -6.60
C LYS A 159 17.67 -28.27 -6.66
N LYS A 160 18.79 -27.88 -7.27
CA LYS A 160 19.04 -26.57 -7.88
C LYS A 160 17.89 -26.20 -8.83
N VAL A 161 17.48 -24.94 -8.77
CA VAL A 161 16.66 -24.25 -9.77
C VAL A 161 17.60 -23.78 -10.89
N PRO A 162 17.35 -24.11 -12.18
CA PRO A 162 18.04 -23.46 -13.28
C PRO A 162 17.34 -22.16 -13.70
N ALA A 163 18.15 -21.14 -13.94
CA ALA A 163 17.78 -19.85 -14.51
C ALA A 163 17.77 -19.89 -16.05
N GLU A 164 16.89 -19.05 -16.62
CA GLU A 164 16.84 -18.50 -18.00
C GLU A 164 16.67 -19.45 -19.19
N VAL A 165 15.76 -19.10 -20.12
CA VAL A 165 16.11 -18.56 -21.46
C VAL A 165 14.94 -17.71 -22.00
N SER A 166 15.35 -16.60 -22.62
CA SER A 166 14.59 -15.50 -23.23
C SER A 166 13.96 -15.82 -24.60
N ALA A 167 12.96 -15.01 -24.96
CA ALA A 167 12.58 -14.57 -26.31
C ALA A 167 12.29 -15.57 -27.44
N GLN A 168 11.03 -15.57 -27.94
CA GLN A 168 10.69 -15.32 -29.36
C GLN A 168 9.19 -15.51 -29.61
N VAL A 169 8.54 -14.50 -30.18
CA VAL A 169 7.33 -14.67 -31.01
C VAL A 169 7.52 -13.81 -32.27
N PRO A 170 7.23 -14.33 -33.48
CA PRO A 170 7.36 -13.63 -34.76
C PRO A 170 6.51 -12.37 -34.89
#